data_AF-A0A367J380-F1
#
_entry.id   AF-A0A367J380-F1
#
_cell.length_a   1.000
_cell.length_b   1.000
_cell.length_c   1.000
_cell.angle_alpha   90.00
_cell.angle_beta   90.00
_cell.angle_gamma   90.00
#
_symmetry.space_group_name_H-M   'P 1'
#
loop_
_entity.id
_entity.type
_entity.pdbx_description
1 polymer ?
#
loop_
_entity_poly.entity_id
_entity_poly.type
_entity_poly.pdbx_seq_one_letter_code
_entity_poly.pdbx_strand_id
1 'polypeptide(L)'
;MTAFQNDPRIFEPGTPKGNPDYLNVLKNLGSTVLAPLVVGQVIRYLFSAKVKYIAAKLRFPILNSLALLCLVWSVFCDGVASDAFHRTSAIDIVAIIFVDIGMYLFGCATCLFVARLPWPTKNEPQWVKRWRFSRQDSIAIMYCGATKTVSMGIPLINVLYSGSSYGIVGLLSLPLLMYHVCQLFLGNFQVGLLKKWVEKGEERDRMLPTNQ
;
A
#
# COMPACT_ATOMS: atom_id res chain seq x y z
N MET A 1 -5.17 6.71 -25.40
CA MET A 1 -4.67 8.11 -25.51
C MET A 1 -4.46 8.61 -24.10
N THR A 2 -3.22 8.53 -23.66
CA THR A 2 -2.72 8.79 -22.30
C THR A 2 -2.73 10.29 -22.05
N ALA A 3 -3.53 10.75 -21.07
CA ALA A 3 -3.69 12.15 -20.71
C ALA A 3 -2.37 12.89 -20.37
N PHE A 4 -1.29 12.14 -20.09
CA PHE A 4 0.01 12.67 -19.70
C PHE A 4 1.06 12.68 -20.81
N GLN A 5 0.79 12.12 -21.99
CA GLN A 5 1.83 11.86 -22.99
C GLN A 5 2.07 13.04 -23.96
N ASN A 6 1.17 14.02 -23.98
CA ASN A 6 1.21 15.17 -24.89
C ASN A 6 1.20 16.51 -24.15
N ASP A 7 1.50 16.57 -22.85
CA ASP A 7 1.64 17.84 -22.14
C ASP A 7 3.08 18.35 -22.23
N PRO A 8 3.38 19.34 -23.11
CA PRO A 8 4.74 19.86 -23.32
C PRO A 8 5.29 20.61 -22.09
N ARG A 9 4.46 20.84 -21.06
CA ARG A 9 4.87 21.43 -19.78
C ARG A 9 5.43 20.41 -18.80
N ILE A 10 5.10 19.13 -18.98
CA ILE A 10 5.54 18.01 -18.13
C ILE A 10 6.70 17.26 -18.80
N PHE A 11 6.67 17.16 -20.13
CA PHE A 11 7.73 16.53 -20.93
C PHE A 11 8.10 17.46 -22.09
N GLU A 12 9.24 18.17 -22.00
CA GLU A 12 9.68 19.05 -23.09
C GLU A 12 9.94 18.25 -24.38
N PRO A 13 9.38 18.64 -25.53
CA PRO A 13 9.63 17.96 -26.79
C PRO A 13 11.07 18.21 -27.26
N GLY A 14 11.89 17.15 -27.31
CA GLY A 14 13.27 17.21 -27.80
C GLY A 14 14.35 16.99 -26.74
N THR A 15 13.99 16.91 -25.45
CA THR A 15 14.89 16.28 -24.47
C THR A 15 14.97 14.78 -24.79
N PRO A 16 16.14 14.13 -24.62
CA PRO A 16 16.21 12.68 -24.72
C PRO A 16 15.08 12.15 -23.85
N LYS A 17 14.24 11.26 -24.40
CA LYS A 17 13.37 10.39 -23.59
C LYS A 17 14.33 9.71 -22.63
N GLY A 18 14.53 10.32 -21.47
CA GLY A 18 15.69 10.07 -20.64
C GLY A 18 15.66 8.59 -20.37
N ASN A 19 16.73 7.87 -20.72
CA ASN A 19 16.84 6.46 -20.37
C ASN A 19 16.86 6.48 -18.83
N PRO A 20 15.71 6.24 -18.16
CA PRO A 20 15.67 6.48 -16.74
C PRO A 20 16.59 5.42 -16.17
N ASP A 21 17.58 5.85 -15.42
CA ASP A 21 18.63 4.98 -14.93
C ASP A 21 18.03 4.11 -13.81
N TYR A 22 17.27 3.10 -14.21
CA TYR A 22 16.56 2.19 -13.31
C TYR A 22 17.53 1.51 -12.36
N LEU A 23 18.78 1.31 -12.79
CA LEU A 23 19.83 0.76 -11.96
C LEU A 23 20.19 1.72 -10.83
N ASN A 24 20.39 3.00 -11.13
CA ASN A 24 20.64 4.03 -10.12
C ASN A 24 19.41 4.31 -9.24
N VAL A 25 18.20 4.29 -9.80
CA VAL A 25 16.96 4.40 -9.01
C VAL A 25 16.82 3.21 -8.06
N LEU A 26 17.02 1.99 -8.54
CA LEU A 26 16.95 0.77 -7.73
C LEU A 26 18.05 0.75 -6.66
N LYS A 27 19.27 1.19 -7.00
CA LYS A 27 20.39 1.29 -6.05
C LYS A 27 20.11 2.34 -4.97
N ASN A 28 19.64 3.53 -5.34
CA ASN A 28 19.36 4.61 -4.40
C ASN A 28 18.18 4.25 -3.49
N LEU A 29 17.08 3.75 -4.04
CA LEU A 29 15.92 3.33 -3.27
C LEU A 29 16.22 2.10 -2.40
N GLY A 30 16.88 1.10 -2.99
CA GLY A 30 17.33 -0.09 -2.29
C GLY A 30 18.25 0.25 -1.12
N SER A 31 19.24 1.11 -1.31
CA SER A 31 20.13 1.54 -0.22
C SER A 31 19.39 2.34 0.85
N THR A 32 18.48 3.24 0.45
CA THR A 32 17.73 4.08 1.41
C THR A 32 16.81 3.26 2.31
N VAL A 33 16.27 2.14 1.81
CA VAL A 33 15.33 1.30 2.56
C VAL A 33 16.02 0.10 3.23
N LEU A 34 16.92 -0.59 2.52
CA LEU A 34 17.61 -1.75 3.04
C LEU A 34 18.63 -1.38 4.12
N ALA A 35 19.35 -0.26 3.98
CA ALA A 35 20.34 0.13 4.98
C ALA A 35 19.73 0.33 6.38
N PRO A 36 18.68 1.16 6.59
CA PRO A 36 18.07 1.29 7.91
C PRO A 36 17.42 -0.01 8.38
N LEU A 37 16.91 -0.85 7.47
CA LEU A 37 16.35 -2.15 7.84
C LEU A 37 17.45 -3.07 8.38
N VAL A 38 18.57 -3.22 7.68
CA VAL A 38 19.71 -4.06 8.11
C VAL A 38 20.27 -3.55 9.42
N VAL A 39 20.50 -2.25 9.55
CA VAL A 39 20.97 -1.64 10.81
C VAL A 39 19.99 -1.93 11.95
N GLY A 40 18.69 -1.77 11.72
CA GLY A 40 17.66 -2.08 12.71
C GLY A 40 17.64 -3.55 13.13
N GLN A 41 17.81 -4.47 12.18
CA GLN A 41 17.88 -5.91 12.47
C GLN A 41 19.14 -6.29 13.25
N VAL A 42 20.30 -5.71 12.91
CA VAL A 42 21.56 -5.93 13.64
C VAL A 42 21.44 -5.42 15.08
N ILE A 43 20.90 -4.22 15.30
CA ILE A 43 20.67 -3.68 16.65
C ILE A 43 19.71 -4.58 17.44
N ARG A 44 18.62 -5.05 16.79
CA ARG A 44 17.66 -5.96 17.43
C ARG A 44 18.28 -7.31 17.77
N TYR A 45 19.19 -7.82 16.94
CA TYR A 45 19.92 -9.06 17.19
C TYR A 45 20.88 -8.92 18.38
N LEU A 46 21.68 -7.85 18.41
CA LEU A 46 22.67 -7.61 19.47
C LEU A 46 22.05 -7.24 20.82
N PHE A 47 20.94 -6.50 20.83
CA PHE A 47 20.35 -5.93 22.06
C PHE A 47 18.85 -6.26 22.22
N SER A 48 18.45 -7.49 21.91
CA SER A 48 17.04 -7.91 21.85
C SER A 48 16.22 -7.58 23.11
N ALA A 49 16.79 -7.73 24.31
CA ALA A 49 16.12 -7.44 25.58
C ALA A 49 15.90 -5.94 25.81
N LYS A 50 16.94 -5.12 25.58
CA LYS A 50 16.85 -3.66 25.74
C LYS A 50 15.93 -3.03 24.70
N VAL A 51 15.99 -3.49 23.44
CA VAL A 51 15.12 -3.04 22.36
C VAL A 51 13.66 -3.35 22.67
N LYS A 52 13.33 -4.55 23.16
CA LYS A 52 11.96 -4.90 23.57
C LYS A 52 11.45 -4.00 24.71
N TYR A 53 12.30 -3.72 25.71
CA TYR A 53 11.94 -2.83 26.81
C TYR A 53 11.66 -1.40 26.33
N ILE A 54 12.56 -0.82 25.54
CA ILE A 54 12.41 0.51 24.95
C ILE A 54 11.18 0.55 24.04
N ALA A 55 10.94 -0.50 23.25
CA ALA A 55 9.81 -0.58 22.35
C ALA A 55 8.46 -0.57 23.06
N ALA A 56 8.38 -1.27 24.19
CA ALA A 56 7.20 -1.25 25.06
C ALA A 56 7.03 0.11 25.76
N LYS A 57 8.14 0.69 26.25
CA LYS A 57 8.12 1.97 26.98
C LYS A 57 7.71 3.15 26.10
N LEU A 58 8.26 3.23 24.89
CA LEU A 58 7.98 4.28 23.92
C LEU A 58 6.69 4.05 23.12
N ARG A 59 6.01 2.91 23.30
CA ARG A 59 4.85 2.50 22.50
C ARG A 59 5.09 2.68 21.00
N PHE A 60 6.02 1.90 20.46
CA PHE A 60 6.39 1.96 19.03
C PHE A 60 5.23 2.05 18.03
N PRO A 61 4.06 1.39 18.24
CA PRO A 61 2.91 1.58 17.36
C PRO A 61 2.44 3.04 17.26
N ILE A 62 2.46 3.78 18.36
CA ILE A 62 2.07 5.20 18.38
C ILE A 62 3.10 6.05 17.63
N LEU A 63 4.40 5.80 17.85
CA LEU A 63 5.46 6.50 17.13
C LEU A 63 5.39 6.24 15.62
N ASN A 64 5.13 5.01 15.21
CA ASN A 64 4.94 4.66 13.81
C ASN A 64 3.75 5.39 13.20
N SER A 65 2.60 5.42 13.90
CA SER A 65 1.42 6.17 13.45
C SER A 65 1.68 7.67 13.39
N LEU A 66 2.44 8.23 14.35
CA LEU A 66 2.82 9.65 14.36
C LEU A 66 3.78 9.98 13.21
N ALA A 67 4.77 9.12 12.94
CA ALA A 67 5.67 9.28 11.81
C ALA A 67 4.93 9.21 10.46
N LEU A 68 3.98 8.28 10.31
CA LEU A 68 3.11 8.21 9.13
C LEU A 68 2.25 9.48 8.99
N LEU A 69 1.71 10.01 10.09
CA LEU A 69 0.94 11.25 10.08
C LEU A 69 1.81 12.44 9.67
N CYS A 70 3.02 12.57 10.23
CA CYS A 70 3.99 13.61 9.85
C CYS A 70 4.39 13.51 8.37
N LEU A 71 4.56 12.29 7.85
CA LEU A 71 4.87 12.06 6.45
C LEU A 71 3.70 12.52 5.56
N VAL A 72 2.46 12.11 5.87
CA VAL A 72 1.27 12.53 5.11
C VAL A 72 1.12 14.05 5.15
N TRP A 73 1.35 14.67 6.31
CA TRP A 73 1.35 16.11 6.48
C TRP A 73 2.40 16.80 5.60
N SER A 74 3.65 16.32 5.61
CA SER A 74 4.74 16.89 4.80
C SER A 74 4.37 16.89 3.33
N VAL A 75 3.87 15.76 2.81
CA VAL A 75 3.53 15.66 1.38
C VAL A 75 2.30 16.50 1.03
N PHE A 76 1.36 16.66 1.97
CA PHE A 76 0.24 17.58 1.79
C PHE A 76 0.74 19.02 1.67
N CYS A 77 1.67 19.44 2.54
CA CYS A 77 2.32 20.75 2.43
C CYS A 77 3.05 20.92 1.09
N ASP A 78 3.77 19.90 0.62
CA ASP A 78 4.45 19.93 -0.69
C ASP A 78 3.44 20.05 -1.84
N GLY A 79 2.30 19.37 -1.75
CA GLY A 79 1.20 19.46 -2.70
C GLY A 79 0.56 20.85 -2.76
N VAL A 80 0.39 21.52 -1.61
CA VAL A 80 -0.10 22.90 -1.54
C VAL A 80 0.96 23.88 -2.07
N ALA A 81 2.22 23.73 -1.69
CA ALA A 81 3.32 24.59 -2.14
C ALA A 81 3.58 24.51 -3.66
N SER A 82 3.22 23.40 -4.29
CA SER A 82 3.33 23.18 -5.74
C SER A 82 2.09 23.61 -6.54
N ASP A 83 1.06 24.18 -5.88
CA ASP A 83 -0.24 24.52 -6.47
C ASP A 83 -0.92 23.32 -7.17
N ALA A 84 -0.62 22.10 -6.73
CA ALA A 84 -1.11 20.88 -7.37
C ALA A 84 -2.65 20.80 -7.36
N PHE A 85 -3.28 21.28 -6.28
CA PHE A 85 -4.74 21.31 -6.14
C PHE A 85 -5.41 22.35 -7.06
N HIS A 86 -4.77 23.49 -7.35
CA HIS A 86 -5.32 24.48 -8.28
C HIS A 86 -5.12 24.08 -9.75
N ARG A 87 -4.07 23.30 -10.05
CA ARG A 87 -3.81 22.78 -11.39
C ARG A 87 -4.65 21.57 -11.77
N THR A 88 -5.23 20.89 -10.78
CA THR A 88 -6.04 19.68 -10.99
C THR A 88 -7.52 20.06 -10.97
N SER A 89 -8.27 19.69 -12.01
CA SER A 89 -9.72 19.96 -12.03
C SER A 89 -10.44 19.17 -10.94
N ALA A 90 -11.51 19.74 -10.38
CA ALA A 90 -12.35 19.04 -9.41
C ALA A 90 -12.90 17.71 -9.95
N ILE A 91 -13.15 17.64 -11.27
CA ILE A 91 -13.57 16.41 -11.96
C ILE A 91 -12.47 15.35 -11.91
N ASP A 92 -11.20 15.75 -12.10
CA ASP A 92 -10.06 14.84 -12.08
C ASP A 92 -9.83 14.30 -10.67
N ILE A 93 -10.00 15.13 -9.62
CA ILE A 93 -9.91 14.69 -8.22
C ILE A 93 -10.96 13.61 -7.92
N VAL A 94 -12.21 13.84 -8.33
CA VAL A 94 -13.28 12.86 -8.14
C VAL A 94 -12.98 11.57 -8.92
N ALA A 95 -12.50 11.68 -10.17
CA ALA A 95 -12.11 10.53 -10.96
C ALA A 95 -10.97 9.72 -10.30
N ILE A 96 -9.95 10.39 -9.77
CA ILE A 96 -8.83 9.77 -9.03
C ILE A 96 -9.38 8.98 -7.84
N ILE A 97 -10.26 9.57 -7.02
CA ILE A 97 -10.85 8.90 -5.87
C ILE A 97 -11.61 7.63 -6.28
N PHE A 98 -12.43 7.70 -7.34
CA PHE A 98 -13.15 6.52 -7.84
C PHE A 98 -12.20 5.42 -8.33
N VAL A 99 -11.14 5.79 -9.05
CA VAL A 99 -10.12 4.84 -9.52
C VAL A 99 -9.37 4.22 -8.34
N ASP A 100 -9.01 5.01 -7.32
CA ASP A 100 -8.31 4.55 -6.12
C ASP A 100 -9.14 3.56 -5.31
N ILE A 101 -10.42 3.88 -5.09
CA ILE A 101 -11.38 2.98 -4.43
C ILE A 101 -11.52 1.70 -5.25
N GLY A 102 -11.71 1.81 -6.57
CA GLY A 102 -11.84 0.67 -7.47
C GLY A 102 -10.61 -0.23 -7.43
N MET A 103 -9.41 0.36 -7.50
CA MET A 103 -8.14 -0.37 -7.44
C MET A 103 -7.93 -1.07 -6.10
N TYR A 104 -8.26 -0.41 -4.98
CA TYR A 104 -8.17 -1.02 -3.65
C TYR A 104 -9.13 -2.21 -3.52
N LEU A 105 -10.41 -2.03 -3.87
CA LEU A 105 -11.43 -3.08 -3.80
C LEU A 105 -11.10 -4.25 -4.74
N PHE A 106 -10.62 -3.96 -5.95
CA PHE A 106 -10.16 -4.98 -6.89
C PHE A 106 -8.97 -5.77 -6.33
N GLY A 107 -8.01 -5.10 -5.70
CA GLY A 107 -6.88 -5.74 -5.01
C GLY A 107 -7.35 -6.66 -3.87
N CYS A 108 -8.25 -6.17 -3.01
CA CYS A 108 -8.86 -6.98 -1.95
C CYS A 108 -9.60 -8.21 -2.52
N ALA A 109 -10.44 -8.02 -3.54
CA ALA A 109 -11.21 -9.08 -4.17
C ALA A 109 -10.29 -10.13 -4.80
N THR A 110 -9.24 -9.70 -5.50
CA THR A 110 -8.25 -10.61 -6.11
C THR A 110 -7.50 -11.39 -5.03
N CYS A 111 -7.07 -10.75 -3.95
CA CYS A 111 -6.38 -11.44 -2.85
C CYS A 111 -7.29 -12.47 -2.17
N LEU A 112 -8.57 -12.13 -1.93
CA LEU A 112 -9.54 -13.08 -1.37
C LEU A 112 -9.85 -14.22 -2.34
N PHE A 113 -9.96 -13.93 -3.64
CA PHE A 113 -10.19 -14.93 -4.67
C PHE A 113 -9.03 -15.92 -4.79
N VAL A 114 -7.78 -15.43 -4.73
CA VAL A 114 -6.57 -16.27 -4.74
C VAL A 114 -6.42 -17.06 -3.44
N ALA A 115 -6.63 -16.42 -2.28
CA ALA A 115 -6.52 -17.08 -0.97
C ALA A 115 -7.59 -18.16 -0.78
N ARG A 116 -8.77 -17.98 -1.38
CA ARG A 116 -9.90 -18.90 -1.29
C ARG A 116 -10.46 -19.18 -2.69
N LEU A 117 -9.74 -20.00 -3.45
CA LEU A 117 -10.17 -20.44 -4.78
C LEU A 117 -11.58 -21.06 -4.68
N PRO A 118 -12.60 -20.46 -5.33
CA PRO A 118 -14.00 -20.86 -5.13
C PRO A 118 -14.41 -22.13 -5.87
N TRP A 119 -13.53 -22.73 -6.67
CA TRP A 119 -13.86 -23.97 -7.38
C TRP A 119 -14.03 -25.11 -6.37
N PRO A 120 -15.21 -25.74 -6.29
CA PRO A 120 -15.40 -27.00 -5.62
C PRO A 120 -15.31 -28.08 -6.69
N THR A 121 -14.11 -28.54 -7.01
CA THR A 121 -14.03 -29.72 -7.86
C THR A 121 -14.32 -30.92 -6.96
N LYS A 122 -15.43 -31.61 -7.24
CA LYS A 122 -15.94 -32.75 -6.45
C LYS A 122 -14.89 -33.86 -6.21
N ASN A 123 -13.81 -33.86 -7.00
CA ASN A 123 -12.61 -34.68 -6.89
C ASN A 123 -11.35 -33.81 -6.66
N GLU A 124 -11.30 -33.03 -5.58
CA GLU A 124 -10.10 -32.27 -5.23
C GLU A 124 -9.06 -33.17 -4.55
N PRO A 125 -7.83 -33.25 -5.08
CA PRO A 125 -6.76 -33.97 -4.43
C PRO A 125 -6.39 -33.30 -3.09
N GLN A 126 -6.01 -34.09 -2.08
CA GLN A 126 -5.82 -33.61 -0.70
C GLN A 126 -4.83 -32.43 -0.56
N TRP A 127 -3.89 -32.27 -1.49
CA TRP A 127 -2.95 -31.16 -1.51
C TRP A 127 -3.64 -29.80 -1.79
N VAL A 128 -4.72 -29.77 -2.56
CA VAL A 128 -5.52 -28.55 -2.83
C VAL A 128 -6.32 -28.12 -1.59
N LYS A 129 -6.84 -29.08 -0.82
CA LYS A 129 -7.48 -28.79 0.48
C LYS A 129 -6.48 -28.23 1.50
N ARG A 130 -5.22 -28.68 1.47
CA ARG A 130 -4.15 -28.15 2.32
C ARG A 130 -3.70 -26.74 1.95
N TRP A 131 -3.95 -26.33 0.70
CA TRP A 131 -3.69 -24.98 0.19
C TRP A 131 -4.86 -24.00 0.42
N ARG A 132 -6.01 -24.47 0.92
CA ARG A 132 -7.10 -23.56 1.30
C ARG A 132 -6.80 -22.91 2.65
N PHE A 133 -6.48 -21.63 2.60
CA PHE A 133 -6.26 -20.80 3.79
C PHE A 133 -7.52 -20.70 4.64
N SER A 134 -7.33 -20.62 5.97
CA SER A 134 -8.44 -20.38 6.89
C SER A 134 -9.10 -19.02 6.59
N ARG A 135 -10.30 -18.78 7.13
CA ARG A 135 -10.98 -17.47 6.99
C ARG A 135 -10.11 -16.34 7.53
N GLN A 136 -9.44 -16.60 8.66
CA GLN A 136 -8.57 -15.66 9.33
C GLN A 136 -7.31 -15.38 8.50
N ASP A 137 -6.67 -16.42 7.96
CA ASP A 137 -5.49 -16.28 7.10
C ASP A 137 -5.81 -15.57 5.78
N SER A 138 -6.98 -15.85 5.19
CA SER A 138 -7.44 -15.18 3.96
C SER A 138 -7.59 -13.67 4.17
N ILE A 139 -8.07 -13.25 5.34
CA ILE A 139 -8.19 -11.83 5.71
C ILE A 139 -6.80 -11.22 5.92
N ALA A 140 -5.89 -11.94 6.58
CA ALA A 140 -4.52 -11.48 6.77
C ALA A 140 -3.83 -11.27 5.40
N ILE A 141 -3.93 -12.24 4.49
CA ILE A 141 -3.41 -12.15 3.12
C ILE A 141 -4.04 -10.97 2.37
N MET A 142 -5.36 -10.78 2.48
CA MET A 142 -6.05 -9.67 1.83
C MET A 142 -5.51 -8.31 2.30
N TYR A 143 -5.39 -8.09 3.61
CA TYR A 143 -4.83 -6.84 4.12
C TYR A 143 -3.36 -6.69 3.72
N CYS A 144 -2.55 -7.73 3.85
CA CYS A 144 -1.14 -7.68 3.46
C CYS A 144 -0.94 -7.42 1.96
N GLY A 145 -1.81 -7.93 1.09
CA GLY A 145 -1.69 -7.78 -0.36
C GLY A 145 -2.33 -6.50 -0.90
N ALA A 146 -3.45 -6.06 -0.33
CA ALA A 146 -4.18 -4.89 -0.82
C ALA A 146 -3.68 -3.56 -0.25
N THR A 147 -3.06 -3.57 0.95
CA THR A 147 -2.51 -2.34 1.54
C THR A 147 -1.20 -1.97 0.88
N LYS A 148 -1.21 -0.94 0.02
CA LYS A 148 0.02 -0.41 -0.55
C LYS A 148 0.67 0.56 0.42
N THR A 149 2.00 0.52 0.48
CA THR A 149 2.79 1.31 1.42
C THR A 149 3.12 2.68 0.84
N VAL A 150 2.30 3.68 1.16
CA VAL A 150 2.52 5.07 0.73
C VAL A 150 3.85 5.64 1.23
N SER A 151 4.31 5.22 2.40
CA SER A 151 5.63 5.62 2.92
C SER A 151 6.81 5.18 2.04
N MET A 152 6.62 4.15 1.21
CA MET A 152 7.59 3.72 0.20
C MET A 152 7.37 4.43 -1.14
N GLY A 153 6.13 4.80 -1.46
CA GLY A 153 5.77 5.47 -2.71
C GLY A 153 6.36 6.88 -2.84
N ILE A 154 6.40 7.66 -1.75
CA ILE A 154 6.91 9.04 -1.79
C ILE A 154 8.42 9.11 -2.04
N PRO A 155 9.28 8.35 -1.34
CA PRO A 155 10.70 8.28 -1.68
C PRO A 155 10.94 7.82 -3.12
N LEU A 156 10.12 6.90 -3.64
CA LEU A 156 10.21 6.45 -5.03
C LEU A 156 9.94 7.59 -6.02
N ILE A 157 8.88 8.38 -5.81
CA ILE A 157 8.60 9.57 -6.63
C ILE A 157 9.76 10.54 -6.55
N ASN A 158 10.26 10.83 -5.34
CA ASN A 158 11.37 11.76 -5.16
C ASN A 158 12.64 11.32 -5.86
N VAL A 159 12.99 10.04 -5.85
CA VAL A 159 14.19 9.53 -6.54
C VAL A 159 13.97 9.53 -8.06
N LEU A 160 12.81 9.06 -8.53
CA LEU A 160 12.51 8.94 -9.96
C LEU A 160 12.41 10.32 -10.66
N TYR A 161 11.90 11.32 -9.95
CA TYR A 161 11.71 12.68 -10.45
C TYR A 161 12.69 13.69 -9.84
N SER A 162 13.78 13.22 -9.24
CA SER A 162 14.82 14.06 -8.62
C SER A 162 15.44 15.08 -9.58
N GLY A 163 15.48 14.78 -10.88
CA GLY A 163 15.94 15.70 -11.94
C GLY A 163 14.83 16.53 -12.61
N SER A 164 13.57 16.37 -12.19
CA SER A 164 12.41 17.09 -12.73
C SER A 164 12.05 18.29 -11.85
N SER A 165 11.31 19.26 -12.40
CA SER A 165 10.87 20.45 -11.65
C SER A 165 10.06 20.06 -10.40
N TYR A 166 10.30 20.75 -9.27
CA TYR A 166 9.64 20.52 -7.97
C TYR A 166 8.11 20.41 -8.05
N GLY A 167 7.48 21.14 -8.99
CA GLY A 167 6.04 21.09 -9.21
C GLY A 167 5.52 19.72 -9.68
N ILE A 168 6.34 18.92 -10.37
CA ILE A 168 5.94 17.59 -10.88
C ILE A 168 5.86 16.58 -9.74
N VAL A 169 6.79 16.65 -8.78
CA VAL A 169 6.83 15.77 -7.61
C VAL A 169 5.58 15.94 -6.75
N GLY A 170 5.19 17.19 -6.48
CA GLY A 170 3.96 17.50 -5.73
C GLY A 170 2.68 17.04 -6.45
N LEU A 171 2.61 17.25 -7.77
CA LEU A 171 1.48 16.80 -8.59
C LEU A 171 1.33 15.27 -8.61
N LEU A 172 2.43 14.53 -8.72
CA LEU A 172 2.42 13.06 -8.71
C LEU A 172 2.14 12.47 -7.32
N SER A 173 2.47 13.21 -6.27
CA SER A 173 2.24 12.79 -4.88
C SER A 173 0.78 12.93 -4.47
N LEU A 174 0.00 13.79 -5.13
CA LEU A 174 -1.41 14.05 -4.83
C LEU A 174 -2.31 12.80 -4.93
N PRO A 175 -2.35 12.04 -6.04
CA PRO A 175 -3.14 10.80 -6.10
C PRO A 175 -2.63 9.75 -5.10
N LEU A 176 -1.32 9.70 -4.85
CA LEU A 176 -0.74 8.75 -3.90
C LEU A 176 -1.18 9.05 -2.45
N LEU A 177 -1.29 10.33 -2.10
CA LEU A 177 -1.88 10.78 -0.83
C LEU A 177 -3.37 10.46 -0.73
N MET A 178 -4.15 10.72 -1.78
CA MET A 178 -5.59 10.42 -1.79
C MET A 178 -5.82 8.92 -1.61
N TYR A 179 -5.06 8.09 -2.34
CA TYR A 179 -5.10 6.64 -2.19
C TYR A 179 -4.85 6.21 -0.75
N HIS A 180 -3.86 6.79 -0.05
CA HIS A 180 -3.56 6.46 1.35
C HIS A 180 -4.77 6.69 2.26
N VAL A 181 -5.40 7.86 2.14
CA VAL A 181 -6.54 8.25 2.97
C VAL A 181 -7.74 7.35 2.67
N CYS A 182 -8.04 7.13 1.39
CA CYS A 182 -9.10 6.20 0.96
C CYS A 182 -8.87 4.79 1.48
N GLN A 183 -7.64 4.27 1.39
CA GLN A 183 -7.26 2.95 1.90
C GLN A 183 -7.54 2.83 3.40
N LEU A 184 -7.19 3.84 4.21
CA LEU A 184 -7.45 3.83 5.64
C LEU A 184 -8.95 3.81 5.97
N PHE A 185 -9.75 4.63 5.28
CA PHE A 185 -11.21 4.64 5.49
C PHE A 185 -11.86 3.33 5.07
N LEU A 186 -11.56 2.84 3.87
CA LEU A 186 -12.10 1.58 3.35
C LEU A 186 -11.67 0.39 4.19
N GLY A 187 -10.40 0.34 4.61
CA GLY A 187 -9.88 -0.69 5.49
C GLY A 187 -10.65 -0.75 6.80
N ASN A 188 -10.84 0.38 7.47
CA ASN A 188 -11.61 0.46 8.71
C ASN A 188 -13.06 -0.01 8.54
N PHE A 189 -13.72 0.40 7.46
CA PHE A 189 -15.07 -0.05 7.15
C PHE A 189 -15.14 -1.56 6.87
N GLN A 190 -14.16 -2.09 6.14
CA GLN A 190 -14.08 -3.50 5.75
C GLN A 190 -13.85 -4.43 6.94
N VAL A 191 -13.13 -3.99 7.99
CA VAL A 191 -12.95 -4.77 9.23
C VAL A 191 -14.29 -5.21 9.81
N GLY A 192 -15.29 -4.32 9.84
CA GLY A 192 -16.62 -4.65 10.38
C GLY A 192 -17.35 -5.72 9.58
N LEU A 193 -17.26 -5.67 8.26
CA LEU A 193 -17.86 -6.67 7.36
C LEU A 193 -17.15 -8.02 7.44
N LEU A 194 -15.82 -8.00 7.45
CA LEU A 194 -15.00 -9.22 7.50
C LEU A 194 -15.15 -9.94 8.84
N LYS A 195 -15.26 -9.21 9.96
CA LYS A 195 -15.51 -9.81 11.27
C LYS A 195 -16.80 -10.63 11.26
N LYS A 196 -17.90 -10.06 10.76
CA LYS A 196 -19.18 -10.77 10.60
C LYS A 196 -19.08 -12.00 9.69
N TRP A 197 -18.25 -11.91 8.64
CA TRP A 197 -18.02 -13.03 7.72
C TRP A 197 -17.23 -14.19 8.35
N VAL A 198 -16.29 -13.89 9.26
CA VAL A 198 -15.59 -14.90 10.06
C VAL A 198 -16.55 -15.55 11.05
N GLU A 199 -17.28 -14.76 11.83
CA GLU A 199 -18.22 -15.24 12.86
C GLU A 199 -19.29 -16.18 12.28
N LYS A 200 -20.00 -15.72 11.23
CA LYS A 200 -20.98 -16.55 10.49
C LYS A 200 -20.34 -17.82 9.90
N GLY A 201 -19.04 -17.75 9.65
CA GLY A 201 -18.26 -18.83 9.14
C GLY A 201 -17.98 -19.94 10.14
N GLU A 202 -17.47 -19.54 11.30
CA GLU A 202 -17.19 -20.43 12.43
C GLU A 202 -18.48 -21.07 12.95
N GLU A 203 -19.59 -20.35 12.95
CA GLU A 203 -20.92 -20.90 13.27
C GLU A 203 -21.32 -22.02 12.29
N ARG A 204 -21.18 -21.79 10.98
CA ARG A 204 -21.48 -22.79 9.96
C ARG A 204 -20.58 -24.02 10.07
N ASP A 205 -19.30 -23.82 10.38
CA ASP A 205 -18.33 -24.90 10.51
C ASP A 205 -18.56 -25.71 11.82
N ARG A 206 -19.17 -25.11 12.88
CA ARG A 206 -19.65 -25.82 14.08
C ARG A 206 -20.96 -26.60 13.87
N MET A 207 -21.85 -26.12 13.00
CA MET A 207 -23.16 -26.77 12.74
C MET A 207 -23.06 -27.97 11.80
N LEU A 208 -21.96 -28.13 11.07
CA LEU A 208 -21.71 -29.35 10.31
C LEU A 208 -21.23 -30.44 11.29
N PRO A 209 -21.95 -31.56 11.45
CA PRO A 209 -21.46 -32.64 12.28
C PRO A 209 -20.13 -33.12 11.69
N THR A 210 -19.10 -33.15 12.54
CA THR A 210 -17.83 -33.83 12.26
C THR A 210 -18.12 -35.31 12.05
N ASN A 211 -18.49 -35.71 10.83
CA ASN A 211 -18.46 -37.10 10.43
C ASN A 211 -16.98 -37.48 10.26
N GLN A 212 -16.49 -38.13 11.31
CA GLN A 212 -15.35 -39.05 11.42
C GLN A 212 -14.18 -38.88 10.44
#